data_AF-A0A355TXC5-F1
#
_entry.id   AF-A0A355TXC5-F1
#
_cell.length_a   1.000
_cell.length_b   1.000
_cell.length_c   1.000
_cell.angle_alpha   90.00
_cell.angle_beta   90.00
_cell.angle_gamma   90.00
#
_symmetry.space_group_name_H-M   'P 1'
#
loop_
_entity.id
_entity.type
_entity.pdbx_description
1 polymer ?
#
loop_
_entity_poly.entity_id
_entity_poly.type
_entity_poly.pdbx_seq_one_letter_code
_entity_poly.pdbx_strand_id
1 'polypeptide(L)'
;MNDTQVTKRKIGRMIAKNLIVMLVAVIVALTGVLAWFTNKTSADANGISVECKAPDGIEIAVVEKGTSIDTLHHEDFHEGKITLGEQDFLKDLSLSEVTSDGISFYKPVLKQLGGTAMPDTSQQWEGESDIINKSYISFDLYVRSKSEQTVFLEGTSKVSTVAQKLIGEHAENKSSLGDFSRDCIVGATRLSVVDYSTATPDRKLLWIPRPDLLLTNYNGTFQVTTDNTSNTHRCWKVTVAEGGVQTNHQETVMSPPEVTTSTKVNDEYVLGTKNQITSLSTSKIFTDEKGKNNVQYYCNHVTVNIWIEGEDDEARLALVDGEFKVNLDLSIK
;
A
#
# COMPACT_ATOMS: atom_id res chain seq x y z
N MET A 1 5.26 -46.49 52.77
CA MET A 1 5.00 -45.35 51.87
C MET A 1 4.01 -45.83 50.81
N ASN A 2 2.81 -45.26 50.79
CA ASN A 2 1.69 -45.78 49.98
C ASN A 2 1.95 -45.61 48.48
N ASP A 3 1.85 -46.71 47.72
CA ASP A 3 1.97 -46.73 46.26
C ASP A 3 1.04 -45.73 45.57
N THR A 4 -0.12 -45.43 46.15
CA THR A 4 -1.08 -44.45 45.63
C THR A 4 -0.52 -43.02 45.56
N GLN A 5 0.37 -42.62 46.47
CA GLN A 5 1.03 -41.31 46.43
C GLN A 5 2.14 -41.28 45.37
N VAL A 6 2.85 -42.39 45.18
CA VAL A 6 3.91 -42.52 44.17
C VAL A 6 3.30 -42.45 42.77
N THR A 7 2.19 -43.15 42.52
CA THR A 7 1.50 -43.16 41.23
C THR A 7 0.90 -41.79 40.89
N LYS A 8 0.26 -41.10 41.86
CA LYS A 8 -0.25 -39.73 41.66
C LYS A 8 0.86 -38.72 41.34
N ARG A 9 2.02 -38.83 42.00
CA ARG A 9 3.18 -37.95 41.74
C ARG A 9 3.83 -38.22 40.38
N LYS A 10 3.81 -39.49 39.92
CA LYS A 10 4.30 -39.89 38.59
C LYS A 10 3.37 -39.41 37.46
N ILE A 11 2.06 -39.50 37.66
CA ILE A 11 1.04 -39.01 36.72
C ILE A 11 1.06 -37.48 36.66
N GLY A 12 1.10 -36.78 37.81
CA GLY A 12 1.19 -35.31 37.84
C GLY A 12 2.47 -34.79 37.16
N ARG A 13 3.60 -35.50 37.29
CA ARG A 13 4.86 -35.16 36.62
C ARG A 13 4.83 -35.45 35.11
N MET A 14 4.03 -36.41 34.63
CA MET A 14 3.80 -36.63 33.19
C MET A 14 2.86 -35.58 32.60
N ILE A 15 1.79 -35.21 33.30
CA ILE A 15 0.87 -34.16 32.88
C ILE A 15 1.60 -32.82 32.79
N ALA A 16 2.39 -32.45 33.81
CA ALA A 16 3.17 -31.21 33.79
C ALA A 16 4.21 -31.18 32.66
N LYS A 17 4.88 -32.31 32.35
CA LYS A 17 5.82 -32.39 31.22
C LYS A 17 5.11 -32.21 29.89
N ASN A 18 3.95 -32.85 29.69
CA ASN A 18 3.18 -32.69 28.45
C ASN A 18 2.59 -31.28 28.31
N LEU A 19 2.20 -30.64 29.43
CA LEU A 19 1.72 -29.26 29.44
C LEU A 19 2.84 -28.27 29.10
N ILE A 20 4.04 -28.47 29.64
CA ILE A 20 5.23 -27.65 29.32
C ILE A 20 5.64 -27.86 27.87
N VAL A 21 5.62 -29.09 27.35
CA VAL A 21 5.91 -29.37 25.95
C VAL A 21 4.86 -28.73 25.03
N MET A 22 3.58 -28.75 25.39
CA MET A 22 2.53 -28.02 24.66
C MET A 22 2.76 -26.51 24.69
N LEU A 23 3.06 -25.94 25.86
CA LEU A 23 3.29 -24.50 26.00
C LEU A 23 4.51 -24.06 25.19
N VAL A 24 5.60 -24.84 25.21
CA VAL A 24 6.79 -24.60 24.40
C VAL A 24 6.47 -24.77 22.91
N ALA A 25 5.67 -25.77 22.51
CA ALA A 25 5.24 -25.94 21.13
C ALA A 25 4.35 -24.79 20.64
N VAL A 26 3.47 -24.27 21.49
CA VAL A 26 2.64 -23.08 21.21
C VAL A 26 3.51 -21.83 21.12
N ILE A 27 4.49 -21.65 22.00
CA ILE A 27 5.44 -20.52 21.93
C ILE A 27 6.29 -20.63 20.67
N VAL A 28 6.81 -21.81 20.32
CA VAL A 28 7.60 -22.02 19.09
C VAL A 28 6.73 -21.88 17.84
N ALA A 29 5.46 -22.25 17.87
CA ALA A 29 4.52 -21.98 16.79
C ALA A 29 4.21 -20.48 16.66
N LEU A 30 3.97 -19.78 17.78
CA LEU A 30 3.75 -18.33 17.80
C LEU A 30 4.99 -17.54 17.38
N THR A 31 6.18 -17.91 17.88
CA THR A 31 7.45 -17.27 17.49
C THR A 31 7.89 -17.68 16.09
N GLY A 32 7.54 -18.88 15.61
CA GLY A 32 7.76 -19.30 14.23
C GLY A 32 6.85 -18.57 13.24
N VAL A 33 5.59 -18.32 13.62
CA VAL A 33 4.64 -17.49 12.88
C VAL A 33 5.10 -16.02 12.87
N LEU A 34 5.50 -15.47 14.01
CA LEU A 34 6.07 -14.12 14.07
C LEU A 34 7.41 -14.01 13.33
N ALA A 35 8.30 -14.99 13.43
CA ALA A 35 9.57 -15.00 12.69
C ALA A 35 9.36 -15.16 11.18
N TRP A 36 8.31 -15.85 10.74
CA TRP A 36 7.88 -15.86 9.34
C TRP A 36 7.37 -14.48 8.90
N PHE A 37 6.69 -13.73 9.77
CA PHE A 37 6.25 -12.36 9.51
C PHE A 37 7.35 -11.29 9.64
N THR A 38 8.52 -11.62 10.20
CA THR A 38 9.59 -10.63 10.48
C THR A 38 10.84 -10.84 9.61
N ASN A 39 10.83 -11.75 8.64
CA ASN A 39 12.07 -12.16 7.98
C ASN A 39 12.01 -12.03 6.45
N LYS A 40 12.22 -10.81 5.96
CA LYS A 40 13.06 -10.53 4.78
C LYS A 40 13.78 -9.19 4.93
N THR A 41 15.10 -9.27 5.12
CA THR A 41 16.07 -8.21 4.90
C THR A 41 16.72 -8.46 3.54
N SER A 42 16.16 -7.93 2.46
CA SER A 42 16.92 -7.60 1.24
C SER A 42 16.08 -6.74 0.31
N ALA A 43 16.66 -5.61 -0.07
CA ALA A 43 16.07 -4.55 -0.84
C ALA A 43 15.87 -4.96 -2.30
N ASP A 44 14.60 -5.20 -2.63
CA ASP A 44 13.99 -4.87 -3.92
C ASP A 44 12.53 -4.61 -3.53
N ALA A 45 12.30 -3.39 -3.01
CA ALA A 45 11.13 -2.91 -2.26
C ALA A 45 9.90 -3.86 -2.22
N ASN A 46 9.92 -4.89 -1.37
CA ASN A 46 8.85 -5.88 -1.12
C ASN A 46 7.93 -6.21 -2.31
N GLY A 47 8.50 -6.53 -3.48
CA GLY A 47 7.70 -6.96 -4.63
C GLY A 47 6.93 -5.84 -5.35
N ILE A 48 7.22 -4.57 -5.07
CA ILE A 48 6.56 -3.41 -5.71
C ILE A 48 7.58 -2.62 -6.51
N SER A 49 7.27 -2.37 -7.78
CA SER A 49 8.03 -1.46 -8.61
C SER A 49 7.14 -0.30 -9.02
N VAL A 50 7.47 0.93 -8.57
CA VAL A 50 6.78 2.15 -8.99
C VAL A 50 7.62 2.91 -10.00
N GLU A 51 7.01 3.26 -11.13
CA GLU A 51 7.62 4.01 -12.21
C GLU A 51 6.78 5.23 -12.54
N CYS A 52 7.41 6.40 -12.55
CA CYS A 52 6.83 7.66 -12.99
C CYS A 52 7.47 8.05 -14.33
N LYS A 53 6.63 8.35 -15.33
CA LYS A 53 7.08 8.72 -16.67
C LYS A 53 6.60 10.12 -17.05
N ALA A 54 7.53 11.06 -17.14
CA ALA A 54 7.35 12.39 -17.67
C ALA A 54 7.36 12.41 -19.22
N PRO A 55 6.49 13.21 -19.86
CA PRO A 55 6.61 13.58 -21.27
C PRO A 55 7.72 14.62 -21.46
N ASP A 56 8.08 14.87 -22.72
CA ASP A 56 8.94 16.00 -23.08
C ASP A 56 8.33 17.33 -22.58
N GLY A 57 9.18 18.22 -22.07
CA GLY A 57 8.78 19.56 -21.61
C GLY A 57 8.53 19.69 -20.10
N ILE A 58 8.55 18.58 -19.35
CA ILE A 58 8.61 18.61 -17.88
C ILE A 58 9.71 17.69 -17.35
N GLU A 59 10.16 18.01 -16.15
CA GLU A 59 11.10 17.21 -15.37
C GLU A 59 10.44 16.86 -14.04
N ILE A 60 10.75 15.68 -13.51
CA ILE A 60 10.13 15.17 -12.27
C ILE A 60 11.18 14.83 -11.23
N ALA A 61 10.81 14.93 -9.96
CA ALA A 61 11.59 14.41 -8.83
C ALA A 61 10.65 13.64 -7.89
N VAL A 62 11.17 12.58 -7.26
CA VAL A 62 10.43 11.77 -6.30
C VAL A 62 11.18 11.77 -4.98
N VAL A 63 10.52 12.23 -3.92
CA VAL A 63 11.12 12.39 -2.59
C VAL A 63 10.16 11.96 -1.49
N GLU A 64 10.67 11.81 -0.27
CA GLU A 64 9.85 11.50 0.90
C GLU A 64 8.73 12.55 1.08
N LYS A 65 7.52 12.10 1.44
CA LYS A 65 6.38 12.99 1.70
C LYS A 65 6.75 14.08 2.72
N GLY A 66 6.44 15.33 2.39
CA GLY A 66 6.70 16.49 3.23
C GLY A 66 8.10 17.09 3.03
N THR A 67 8.91 16.55 2.12
CA THR A 67 10.20 17.17 1.76
C THR A 67 9.96 18.57 1.20
N SER A 68 10.62 19.56 1.79
CA SER A 68 10.49 20.94 1.32
C SER A 68 11.14 21.11 -0.06
N ILE A 69 10.45 21.80 -0.96
CA ILE A 69 11.01 22.20 -2.26
C ILE A 69 12.32 23.00 -2.13
N ASP A 70 12.59 23.63 -0.98
CA ASP A 70 13.84 24.40 -0.74
C ASP A 70 15.07 23.52 -0.55
N THR A 71 14.88 22.23 -0.27
CA THR A 71 15.99 21.27 -0.17
C THR A 71 16.28 20.56 -1.48
N LEU A 72 15.48 20.79 -2.53
CA LEU A 72 15.67 20.18 -3.83
C LEU A 72 16.58 21.03 -4.72
N HIS A 73 17.48 20.36 -5.41
CA HIS A 73 18.47 20.93 -6.30
C HIS A 73 18.18 20.59 -7.76
N HIS A 74 19.05 21.00 -8.68
CA HIS A 74 18.80 20.82 -10.10
C HIS A 74 18.84 19.34 -10.51
N GLU A 75 19.76 18.59 -9.90
CA GLU A 75 20.11 17.19 -10.07
C GLU A 75 19.06 16.19 -9.58
N ASP A 76 18.18 16.60 -8.65
CA ASP A 76 17.10 15.75 -8.14
C ASP A 76 16.00 15.52 -9.18
N PHE A 77 15.97 16.35 -10.23
CA PHE A 77 14.96 16.31 -11.26
C PHE A 77 15.49 15.64 -12.53
N HIS A 78 14.66 14.75 -13.07
CA HIS A 78 14.99 13.92 -14.21
C HIS A 78 13.96 14.11 -15.33
N GLU A 79 14.45 14.12 -16.57
CA GLU A 79 13.61 13.99 -17.76
C GLU A 79 13.24 12.51 -17.98
N GLY A 80 12.08 12.26 -18.59
CA GLY A 80 11.68 10.92 -18.99
C GLY A 80 11.20 10.06 -17.83
N LYS A 81 12.00 9.13 -17.31
CA LYS A 81 11.54 8.09 -16.39
C LYS A 81 12.28 8.10 -15.06
N ILE A 82 11.53 8.01 -13.97
CA ILE A 82 12.04 7.70 -12.63
C ILE A 82 11.42 6.39 -12.16
N THR A 83 12.25 5.50 -11.65
CA THR A 83 11.80 4.34 -10.88
C THR A 83 12.08 4.61 -9.41
N LEU A 84 11.08 4.41 -8.56
CA LEU A 84 11.27 4.38 -7.11
C LEU A 84 12.03 3.08 -6.79
N GLY A 85 13.36 3.15 -6.87
CA GLY A 85 14.25 2.05 -6.47
C GLY A 85 14.35 1.95 -4.95
N GLU A 86 15.52 1.52 -4.45
CA GLU A 86 15.87 1.45 -3.03
C GLU A 86 16.04 2.85 -2.40
N GLN A 87 14.96 3.65 -2.39
CA GLN A 87 14.95 4.94 -1.71
C GLN A 87 15.07 4.73 -0.20
N ASP A 88 15.90 5.53 0.47
CA ASP A 88 16.16 5.39 1.91
C ASP A 88 14.87 5.45 2.75
N PHE A 89 13.90 6.28 2.33
CA PHE A 89 12.61 6.39 3.02
C PHE A 89 11.71 5.16 2.85
N LEU A 90 12.02 4.25 1.92
CA LEU A 90 11.28 3.00 1.66
C LEU A 90 11.99 1.76 2.24
N LYS A 91 13.14 1.91 2.90
CA LYS A 91 13.95 0.76 3.39
C LYS A 91 13.22 -0.14 4.40
N ASP A 92 12.33 0.46 5.19
CA ASP A 92 11.55 -0.20 6.24
C ASP A 92 10.13 -0.52 5.78
N LEU A 93 9.85 -0.34 4.48
CA LEU A 93 8.56 -0.70 3.90
C LEU A 93 8.32 -2.19 4.15
N SER A 94 7.06 -2.52 4.41
CA SER A 94 6.49 -3.86 4.47
C SER A 94 4.98 -3.64 4.36
N LEU A 95 4.44 -3.69 3.14
CA LEU A 95 3.01 -3.46 2.93
C LEU A 95 2.17 -4.29 3.90
N SER A 96 1.32 -3.58 4.64
CA SER A 96 0.36 -4.19 5.54
C SER A 96 -0.97 -3.46 5.43
N GLU A 97 -2.01 -4.06 5.99
CA GLU A 97 -3.36 -3.56 5.90
C GLU A 97 -3.46 -2.19 6.54
N VAL A 98 -3.97 -1.24 5.77
CA VAL A 98 -4.24 0.13 6.19
C VAL A 98 -5.65 0.47 5.76
N THR A 99 -6.36 1.22 6.60
CA THR A 99 -7.62 1.86 6.21
C THR A 99 -7.36 3.31 5.87
N SER A 100 -7.86 3.76 4.72
CA SER A 100 -7.67 5.14 4.29
C SER A 100 -8.80 5.61 3.40
N ASP A 101 -9.15 6.90 3.50
CA ASP A 101 -9.96 7.60 2.51
C ASP A 101 -9.12 8.14 1.33
N GLY A 102 -7.85 7.76 1.25
CA GLY A 102 -6.87 8.28 0.30
C GLY A 102 -6.21 9.60 0.75
N ILE A 103 -6.59 10.18 1.88
CA ILE A 103 -5.97 11.39 2.46
C ILE A 103 -5.32 11.08 3.81
N SER A 104 -6.02 10.37 4.70
CA SER A 104 -5.53 10.00 6.03
C SER A 104 -5.38 8.49 6.15
N PHE A 105 -4.31 8.04 6.81
CA PHE A 105 -3.92 6.63 6.85
C PHE A 105 -3.83 6.15 8.30
N TYR A 106 -4.43 4.99 8.57
CA TYR A 106 -4.43 4.37 9.88
C TYR A 106 -4.27 2.86 9.75
N LYS A 107 -3.53 2.26 10.67
CA LYS A 107 -3.37 0.82 10.69
C LYS A 107 -4.23 0.21 11.79
N PRO A 108 -5.26 -0.57 11.42
CA PRO A 108 -6.15 -1.17 12.40
C PRO A 108 -5.44 -2.27 13.18
N VAL A 109 -5.82 -2.43 14.45
CA VAL A 109 -5.57 -3.69 15.15
C VAL A 109 -6.54 -4.71 14.58
N LEU A 110 -6.06 -5.90 14.20
CA LEU A 110 -6.88 -6.95 13.61
C LEU A 110 -7.12 -8.07 14.61
N LYS A 111 -8.35 -8.59 14.64
CA LYS A 111 -8.74 -9.83 15.31
C LYS A 111 -9.11 -10.88 14.28
N GLN A 112 -8.80 -12.13 14.57
CA GLN A 112 -9.15 -13.26 13.72
C GLN A 112 -10.51 -13.83 14.14
N LEU A 113 -11.48 -13.87 13.23
CA LEU A 113 -12.79 -14.45 13.45
C LEU A 113 -13.13 -15.39 12.28
N GLY A 114 -13.20 -16.69 12.54
CA GLY A 114 -13.57 -17.67 11.51
C GLY A 114 -12.55 -17.84 10.36
N GLY A 115 -11.30 -17.41 10.56
CA GLY A 115 -10.27 -17.39 9.50
C GLY A 115 -10.10 -16.02 8.84
N THR A 116 -11.01 -15.08 9.13
CA THR A 116 -11.04 -13.74 8.56
C THR A 116 -10.44 -12.72 9.51
N ALA A 117 -9.57 -11.86 8.97
CA ALA A 117 -9.02 -10.72 9.68
C ALA A 117 -10.06 -9.60 9.68
N MET A 118 -10.51 -9.19 10.87
CA MET A 118 -11.44 -8.06 11.01
C MET A 118 -10.83 -6.98 11.90
N PRO A 119 -11.09 -5.69 11.64
CA PRO A 119 -10.69 -4.63 12.54
C PRO A 119 -11.28 -4.79 13.95
N ASP A 120 -10.40 -4.73 14.96
CA ASP A 120 -10.77 -4.63 16.35
C ASP A 120 -10.97 -3.15 16.70
N THR A 121 -12.23 -2.74 16.63
CA THR A 121 -12.67 -1.39 16.93
C THR A 121 -12.59 -1.03 18.43
N SER A 122 -12.25 -1.98 19.31
CA SER A 122 -12.11 -1.75 20.76
C SER A 122 -10.69 -1.35 21.18
N GLN A 123 -9.71 -1.48 20.28
CA GLN A 123 -8.30 -1.21 20.53
C GLN A 123 -7.88 0.13 19.91
N GLN A 124 -6.79 0.71 20.42
CA GLN A 124 -6.13 1.84 19.78
C GLN A 124 -5.44 1.38 18.50
N TRP A 125 -5.63 2.13 17.43
CA TRP A 125 -5.00 1.90 16.13
C TRP A 125 -3.69 2.70 16.03
N GLU A 126 -2.84 2.38 15.05
CA GLU A 126 -1.62 3.16 14.81
C GLU A 126 -1.93 4.35 13.88
N GLY A 127 -1.37 5.51 14.18
CA GLY A 127 -1.54 6.74 13.39
C GLY A 127 -0.52 6.86 12.26
N GLU A 128 -0.79 7.76 11.31
CA GLU A 128 0.01 7.94 10.10
C GLU A 128 1.52 8.06 10.35
N SER A 129 1.93 8.82 11.39
CA SER A 129 3.35 9.03 11.73
C SER A 129 4.11 7.74 12.04
N ASP A 130 3.42 6.72 12.54
CA ASP A 130 4.05 5.45 12.92
C ASP A 130 4.18 4.49 11.72
N ILE A 131 3.33 4.66 10.71
CA ILE A 131 3.12 3.68 9.63
C ILE A 131 3.51 4.18 8.24
N ILE A 132 3.71 5.49 8.05
CA ILE A 132 4.12 6.07 6.76
C ILE A 132 5.43 5.45 6.27
N ASN A 133 5.45 5.04 5.01
CA ASN A 133 6.56 4.34 4.35
C ASN A 133 7.04 3.06 5.05
N LYS A 134 6.24 2.55 6.00
CA LYS A 134 6.40 1.23 6.63
C LYS A 134 5.27 0.29 6.24
N SER A 135 4.02 0.76 6.28
CA SER A 135 2.82 -0.05 5.98
C SER A 135 2.20 0.27 4.62
N TYR A 136 2.47 1.47 4.10
CA TYR A 136 2.03 1.93 2.78
C TYR A 136 3.10 2.86 2.19
N ILE A 137 3.07 3.06 0.88
CA ILE A 137 4.00 3.96 0.18
C ILE A 137 3.39 5.36 0.12
N SER A 138 4.20 6.36 0.43
CA SER A 138 3.83 7.78 0.34
C SER A 138 5.04 8.63 -0.04
N PHE A 139 4.95 9.34 -1.16
CA PHE A 139 6.02 10.17 -1.68
C PHE A 139 5.47 11.42 -2.35
N ASP A 140 6.27 12.49 -2.37
CA ASP A 140 5.97 13.68 -3.14
C ASP A 140 6.56 13.54 -4.54
N LEU A 141 5.69 13.70 -5.54
CA LEU A 141 6.04 13.81 -6.94
C LEU A 141 6.11 15.29 -7.31
N TYR A 142 7.33 15.83 -7.32
CA TYR A 142 7.60 17.16 -7.80
C TYR A 142 7.64 17.17 -9.32
N VAL A 143 7.05 18.20 -9.92
CA VAL A 143 7.03 18.41 -11.36
C VAL A 143 7.46 19.85 -11.64
N ARG A 144 8.40 20.03 -12.57
CA ARG A 144 8.83 21.35 -13.01
C ARG A 144 8.87 21.50 -14.52
N SER A 145 8.73 22.73 -15.01
CA SER A 145 8.80 23.09 -16.42
C SER A 145 9.33 24.50 -16.64
N LYS A 146 9.86 24.80 -17.83
CA LYS A 146 10.31 26.15 -18.19
C LYS A 146 9.17 27.10 -18.52
N SER A 147 7.94 26.60 -18.67
CA SER A 147 6.73 27.39 -18.88
C SER A 147 5.62 26.94 -17.93
N GLU A 148 4.56 27.73 -17.86
CA GLU A 148 3.33 27.27 -17.20
C GLU A 148 2.76 26.06 -17.93
N GLN A 149 2.25 25.09 -17.17
CA GLN A 149 1.70 23.84 -17.67
C GLN A 149 0.58 23.35 -16.76
N THR A 150 -0.41 22.66 -17.33
CA THR A 150 -1.30 21.79 -16.53
C THR A 150 -0.84 20.35 -16.65
N VAL A 151 -0.65 19.67 -15.51
CA VAL A 151 -0.10 18.31 -15.45
C VAL A 151 -1.22 17.33 -15.13
N PHE A 152 -1.22 16.20 -15.85
CA PHE A 152 -2.21 15.15 -15.70
C PHE A 152 -1.54 13.80 -15.52
N LEU A 153 -2.23 12.91 -14.80
CA LEU A 153 -2.02 11.47 -14.90
C LEU A 153 -2.79 10.96 -16.12
N GLU A 154 -2.09 10.31 -17.05
CA GLU A 154 -2.66 9.80 -18.28
C GLU A 154 -3.51 8.55 -18.05
N GLY A 155 -4.52 8.37 -18.91
CA GLY A 155 -5.40 7.21 -18.87
C GLY A 155 -4.69 5.87 -19.14
N THR A 156 -3.46 5.90 -19.65
CA THR A 156 -2.60 4.72 -19.85
C THR A 156 -1.91 4.24 -18.59
N SER A 157 -1.91 5.04 -17.51
CA SER A 157 -1.35 4.65 -16.21
C SER A 157 -2.00 3.35 -15.72
N LYS A 158 -1.22 2.46 -15.11
CA LYS A 158 -1.69 1.12 -14.71
C LYS A 158 -1.04 0.62 -13.42
N VAL A 159 -1.79 -0.22 -12.70
CA VAL A 159 -1.22 -1.10 -11.67
C VAL A 159 -1.46 -2.54 -12.13
N SER A 160 -0.38 -3.27 -12.32
CA SER A 160 -0.39 -4.59 -12.96
C SER A 160 0.21 -5.64 -12.05
N THR A 161 -0.28 -6.87 -12.17
CA THR A 161 0.35 -8.04 -11.55
C THR A 161 1.67 -8.35 -12.25
N VAL A 162 2.63 -8.95 -11.55
CA VAL A 162 3.83 -9.49 -12.20
C VAL A 162 3.49 -10.82 -12.88
N ALA A 163 2.76 -11.67 -12.18
CA ALA A 163 2.22 -12.94 -12.65
C ALA A 163 1.28 -12.74 -13.85
N GLN A 164 1.49 -13.56 -14.88
CA GLN A 164 0.61 -13.66 -16.05
C GLN A 164 -0.54 -14.64 -15.81
N LYS A 165 -0.25 -15.71 -15.04
CA LYS A 165 -1.26 -16.71 -14.67
C LYS A 165 -1.64 -16.55 -13.20
N LEU A 166 -2.78 -15.90 -12.97
CA LEU A 166 -3.28 -15.59 -11.62
C LEU A 166 -4.03 -16.73 -10.95
N ILE A 167 -4.72 -17.59 -11.72
CA ILE A 167 -5.62 -18.61 -11.17
C ILE A 167 -5.31 -20.01 -11.73
N GLY A 168 -5.55 -21.02 -10.92
CA GLY A 168 -5.44 -22.44 -11.25
C GLY A 168 -4.19 -23.12 -10.72
N GLU A 169 -4.09 -24.42 -10.97
CA GLU A 169 -3.01 -25.28 -10.45
C GLU A 169 -1.60 -24.74 -10.77
N HIS A 170 -1.44 -24.11 -11.94
CA HIS A 170 -0.18 -23.53 -12.42
C HIS A 170 -0.12 -22.00 -12.26
N ALA A 171 -0.81 -21.42 -11.28
CA ALA A 171 -0.65 -20.00 -10.97
C ALA A 171 0.82 -19.68 -10.63
N GLU A 172 1.29 -18.54 -11.10
CA GLU A 172 2.63 -17.99 -10.78
C GLU A 172 2.61 -17.32 -9.41
N ASN A 173 3.78 -17.19 -8.75
CA ASN A 173 3.90 -16.73 -7.35
C ASN A 173 2.79 -17.29 -6.44
N LYS A 174 2.60 -18.62 -6.49
CA LYS A 174 1.41 -19.29 -5.97
C LYS A 174 1.29 -19.14 -4.45
N SER A 175 0.07 -18.86 -3.99
CA SER A 175 -0.28 -18.87 -2.57
C SER A 175 -0.23 -20.30 -2.00
N SER A 176 0.15 -20.42 -0.73
CA SER A 176 0.04 -21.69 0.00
C SER A 176 -1.39 -22.01 0.43
N LEU A 177 -2.34 -21.08 0.25
CA LEU A 177 -3.72 -21.20 0.72
C LEU A 177 -4.72 -21.49 -0.40
N GLY A 178 -4.26 -21.64 -1.65
CA GLY A 178 -5.12 -22.06 -2.75
C GLY A 178 -4.45 -22.01 -4.12
N ASP A 179 -5.25 -22.32 -5.15
CA ASP A 179 -4.83 -22.33 -6.55
C ASP A 179 -4.92 -20.93 -7.17
N PHE A 180 -4.21 -19.97 -6.58
CA PHE A 180 -4.13 -18.59 -7.07
C PHE A 180 -2.78 -17.96 -6.72
N SER A 181 -2.44 -16.89 -7.44
CA SER A 181 -1.24 -16.10 -7.27
C SER A 181 -1.36 -15.14 -6.10
N ARG A 182 -0.27 -14.92 -5.36
CA ARG A 182 -0.19 -13.83 -4.39
C ARG A 182 -0.26 -12.46 -5.06
N ASP A 183 0.08 -12.35 -6.33
CA ASP A 183 0.01 -11.09 -7.08
C ASP A 183 -1.44 -10.61 -7.26
N CYS A 184 -2.43 -11.45 -6.94
CA CYS A 184 -3.81 -11.01 -6.78
C CYS A 184 -3.98 -9.92 -5.70
N ILE A 185 -2.94 -9.60 -4.91
CA ILE A 185 -2.89 -8.46 -3.98
C ILE A 185 -3.21 -7.12 -4.66
N VAL A 186 -3.05 -7.03 -5.99
CA VAL A 186 -3.47 -5.83 -6.75
C VAL A 186 -4.99 -5.57 -6.63
N GLY A 187 -5.81 -6.60 -6.40
CA GLY A 187 -7.24 -6.44 -6.12
C GLY A 187 -7.51 -5.63 -4.84
N ALA A 188 -6.63 -5.76 -3.85
CA ALA A 188 -6.68 -5.01 -2.60
C ALA A 188 -5.88 -3.70 -2.63
N THR A 189 -5.14 -3.45 -3.71
CA THR A 189 -4.33 -2.24 -3.85
C THR A 189 -5.22 -1.04 -4.16
N ARG A 190 -4.88 0.10 -3.57
CA ARG A 190 -5.49 1.40 -3.83
C ARG A 190 -4.38 2.42 -4.07
N LEU A 191 -4.71 3.44 -4.86
CA LEU A 191 -3.82 4.56 -5.12
C LEU A 191 -4.57 5.87 -4.95
N SER A 192 -3.92 6.87 -4.38
CA SER A 192 -4.43 8.24 -4.36
C SER A 192 -3.38 9.25 -4.81
N VAL A 193 -3.87 10.36 -5.36
CA VAL A 193 -3.07 11.55 -5.64
C VAL A 193 -3.72 12.72 -4.91
N VAL A 194 -2.94 13.40 -4.08
CA VAL A 194 -3.45 14.42 -3.16
C VAL A 194 -2.53 15.64 -3.19
N ASP A 195 -3.15 16.82 -3.19
CA ASP A 195 -2.48 18.09 -2.95
C ASP A 195 -2.64 18.47 -1.47
N TYR A 196 -1.56 18.36 -0.70
CA TYR A 196 -1.51 18.73 0.73
C TYR A 196 -1.04 20.18 0.96
N SER A 197 -0.93 21.00 -0.10
CA SER A 197 -0.43 22.38 0.02
C SER A 197 -1.38 23.33 0.76
N THR A 198 -2.62 22.92 1.01
CA THR A 198 -3.62 23.72 1.73
C THR A 198 -4.09 23.03 3.02
N ALA A 199 -4.72 23.80 3.91
CA ALA A 199 -5.23 23.28 5.19
C ALA A 199 -6.27 22.15 5.03
N THR A 200 -6.96 22.12 3.89
CA THR A 200 -7.86 21.02 3.52
C THR A 200 -7.26 20.30 2.31
N PRO A 201 -6.65 19.12 2.50
CA PRO A 201 -6.04 18.39 1.39
C PRO A 201 -7.02 18.16 0.25
N ASP A 202 -6.58 18.39 -0.98
CA ASP A 202 -7.40 18.22 -2.17
C ASP A 202 -7.04 16.91 -2.88
N ARG A 203 -7.92 15.92 -2.74
CA ARG A 203 -7.75 14.59 -3.36
C ARG A 203 -8.12 14.67 -4.83
N LYS A 204 -7.09 14.68 -5.67
CA LYS A 204 -7.20 14.71 -7.14
C LYS A 204 -7.65 13.37 -7.71
N LEU A 205 -7.27 12.28 -7.06
CA LEU A 205 -7.60 10.92 -7.49
C LEU A 205 -7.70 9.98 -6.28
N LEU A 206 -8.70 9.12 -6.30
CA LEU A 206 -8.77 7.87 -5.54
C LEU A 206 -9.07 6.76 -6.53
N TRP A 207 -8.19 5.76 -6.62
CA TRP A 207 -8.17 4.79 -7.71
C TRP A 207 -8.17 3.35 -7.19
N ILE A 208 -9.09 2.55 -7.74
CA ILE A 208 -9.15 1.09 -7.63
C ILE A 208 -8.59 0.48 -8.93
N PRO A 209 -7.36 -0.07 -8.92
CA PRO A 209 -6.70 -0.47 -10.16
C PRO A 209 -7.17 -1.79 -10.74
N ARG A 210 -7.57 -2.76 -9.90
CA ARG A 210 -8.06 -4.09 -10.31
C ARG A 210 -9.41 -4.39 -9.66
N PRO A 211 -10.48 -3.68 -10.07
CA PRO A 211 -11.82 -3.86 -9.50
C PRO A 211 -12.43 -5.25 -9.78
N ASP A 212 -11.81 -6.02 -10.67
CA ASP A 212 -12.18 -7.38 -11.05
C ASP A 212 -11.67 -8.46 -10.09
N LEU A 213 -10.58 -8.19 -9.40
CA LEU A 213 -9.95 -9.13 -8.49
C LEU A 213 -10.57 -9.01 -7.10
N LEU A 214 -11.15 -10.10 -6.63
CA LEU A 214 -11.61 -10.22 -5.24
C LEU A 214 -11.11 -11.53 -4.65
N LEU A 215 -10.44 -11.44 -3.50
CA LEU A 215 -10.18 -12.59 -2.65
C LEU A 215 -11.37 -12.76 -1.70
N THR A 216 -11.86 -13.99 -1.58
CA THR A 216 -12.89 -14.36 -0.61
C THR A 216 -12.44 -15.56 0.19
N ASN A 217 -12.91 -15.63 1.43
CA ASN A 217 -12.79 -16.82 2.26
C ASN A 217 -14.15 -17.32 2.65
N TYR A 218 -14.35 -18.61 2.42
CA TYR A 218 -15.52 -19.31 2.89
C TYR A 218 -15.09 -20.50 3.73
N ASN A 219 -15.33 -20.42 5.05
CA ASN A 219 -15.01 -21.47 6.02
C ASN A 219 -13.53 -21.94 5.95
N GLY A 220 -12.59 -21.00 5.81
CA GLY A 220 -11.15 -21.30 5.73
C GLY A 220 -10.67 -21.71 4.33
N THR A 221 -11.53 -21.66 3.32
CA THR A 221 -11.16 -21.91 1.91
C THR A 221 -11.08 -20.60 1.16
N PHE A 222 -9.90 -20.29 0.65
CA PHE A 222 -9.63 -19.08 -0.11
C PHE A 222 -9.93 -19.28 -1.59
N GLN A 223 -10.56 -18.29 -2.20
CA GLN A 223 -10.83 -18.24 -3.64
C GLN A 223 -10.65 -16.82 -4.17
N VAL A 224 -10.02 -16.71 -5.35
CA VAL A 224 -9.93 -15.44 -6.08
C VAL A 224 -10.86 -15.50 -7.28
N THR A 225 -11.69 -14.47 -7.43
CA THR A 225 -12.48 -14.23 -8.64
C THR A 225 -11.86 -13.11 -9.47
N THR A 226 -12.08 -13.13 -10.78
CA THR A 226 -11.51 -12.17 -11.75
C THR A 226 -12.58 -11.52 -12.62
N ASP A 227 -13.83 -11.58 -12.18
CA ASP A 227 -15.03 -11.09 -12.87
C ASP A 227 -15.89 -10.21 -11.97
N ASN A 228 -15.36 -9.81 -10.81
CA ASN A 228 -16.08 -8.90 -9.93
C ASN A 228 -16.17 -7.49 -10.54
N THR A 229 -17.09 -6.69 -10.04
CA THR A 229 -17.15 -5.25 -10.35
C THR A 229 -17.23 -4.49 -9.03
N SER A 230 -16.15 -4.52 -8.26
CA SER A 230 -16.06 -3.66 -7.07
C SER A 230 -15.73 -2.25 -7.50
N ASN A 231 -16.76 -1.39 -7.52
CA ASN A 231 -16.60 0.01 -7.88
C ASN A 231 -16.59 0.93 -6.66
N THR A 232 -16.55 0.36 -5.46
CA THR A 232 -16.65 1.09 -4.21
C THR A 232 -15.37 0.94 -3.42
N HIS A 233 -14.83 2.06 -2.98
CA HIS A 233 -13.79 2.07 -1.97
C HIS A 233 -14.44 2.12 -0.61
N ARG A 234 -14.02 1.25 0.30
CA ARG A 234 -14.54 1.20 1.65
C ARG A 234 -13.39 1.36 2.62
N CYS A 235 -13.62 2.16 3.65
CA CYS A 235 -12.63 2.41 4.68
C CYS A 235 -13.31 2.75 6.01
N TRP A 236 -12.64 2.45 7.10
CA TRP A 236 -13.07 2.84 8.43
C TRP A 236 -12.84 4.32 8.67
N LYS A 237 -13.86 4.98 9.21
CA LYS A 237 -13.72 6.32 9.74
C LYS A 237 -13.03 6.26 11.10
N VAL A 238 -12.10 7.18 11.29
CA VAL A 238 -11.21 7.20 12.44
C VAL A 238 -11.24 8.59 13.07
N THR A 239 -11.23 8.63 14.39
CA THR A 239 -11.12 9.84 15.20
C THR A 239 -9.79 9.80 15.95
N VAL A 240 -9.04 10.89 15.85
CA VAL A 240 -7.80 11.08 16.61
C VAL A 240 -8.14 11.94 17.83
N ALA A 241 -7.93 11.41 19.03
CA ALA A 241 -8.15 12.13 20.30
C ALA A 241 -6.91 12.01 21.20
N GLU A 242 -6.89 12.74 22.34
CA GLU A 242 -5.78 12.68 23.31
C GLU A 242 -5.49 11.25 23.82
N GLY A 243 -6.50 10.36 23.74
CA GLY A 243 -6.38 8.94 24.06
C GLY A 243 -5.98 8.05 22.88
N GLY A 244 -5.38 8.59 21.81
CA GLY A 244 -4.91 7.83 20.65
C GLY A 244 -5.89 7.78 19.48
N VAL A 245 -5.57 6.92 18.50
CA VAL A 245 -6.36 6.73 17.29
C VAL A 245 -7.44 5.68 17.57
N GLN A 246 -8.71 6.05 17.45
CA GLN A 246 -9.84 5.13 17.63
C GLN A 246 -10.82 5.26 16.47
N THR A 247 -11.36 4.14 16.00
CA THR A 247 -12.49 4.18 15.07
C THR A 247 -13.76 4.60 15.80
N ASN A 248 -14.65 5.29 15.09
CA ASN A 248 -16.01 5.59 15.55
C ASN A 248 -17.01 4.48 15.19
N HIS A 249 -16.52 3.27 14.88
CA HIS A 249 -17.32 2.09 14.48
C HIS A 249 -18.15 2.31 13.21
N GLN A 250 -17.74 3.23 12.34
CA GLN A 250 -18.44 3.53 11.09
C GLN A 250 -17.53 3.31 9.90
N GLU A 251 -18.03 2.52 8.95
CA GLU A 251 -17.46 2.42 7.61
C GLU A 251 -17.92 3.61 6.76
N THR A 252 -17.02 4.07 5.90
CA THR A 252 -17.30 5.03 4.84
C THR A 252 -17.20 4.30 3.52
N VAL A 253 -18.24 4.43 2.71
CA VAL A 253 -18.28 3.85 1.36
C VAL A 253 -18.22 5.00 0.36
N MET A 254 -17.13 5.08 -0.40
CA MET A 254 -16.97 6.01 -1.50
C MET A 254 -17.27 5.28 -2.82
N SER A 255 -18.01 5.94 -3.68
CA SER A 255 -18.45 5.42 -4.99
C SER A 255 -18.17 6.46 -6.07
N PRO A 256 -18.28 6.12 -7.37
CA PRO A 256 -18.20 7.14 -8.42
C PRO A 256 -19.20 8.27 -8.16
N PRO A 257 -18.80 9.55 -8.33
CA PRO A 257 -17.56 10.02 -8.96
C PRO A 257 -16.35 10.18 -8.02
N GLU A 258 -16.47 9.89 -6.72
CA GLU A 258 -15.39 10.09 -5.74
C GLU A 258 -14.25 9.08 -5.87
N VAL A 259 -14.54 7.94 -6.52
CA VAL A 259 -13.61 6.85 -6.80
C VAL A 259 -13.57 6.61 -8.30
N THR A 260 -12.35 6.46 -8.82
CA THR A 260 -12.09 6.02 -10.19
C THR A 260 -11.73 4.55 -10.19
N THR A 261 -12.29 3.79 -11.12
CA THR A 261 -11.95 2.38 -11.35
C THR A 261 -11.25 2.24 -12.70
N SER A 262 -10.26 1.35 -12.76
CA SER A 262 -9.63 1.04 -14.06
C SER A 262 -10.61 0.46 -15.06
N THR A 263 -10.32 0.69 -16.34
CA THR A 263 -10.98 0.03 -17.46
C THR A 263 -10.06 -1.01 -18.08
N LYS A 264 -10.64 -2.10 -18.57
CA LYS A 264 -9.89 -3.16 -19.25
C LYS A 264 -9.71 -2.81 -20.74
N VAL A 265 -8.47 -2.66 -21.18
CA VAL A 265 -8.08 -2.35 -22.57
C VAL A 265 -6.99 -3.33 -22.98
N ASN A 266 -7.23 -4.11 -24.05
CA ASN A 266 -6.28 -5.11 -24.56
C ASN A 266 -5.73 -6.06 -23.48
N ASP A 267 -6.61 -6.57 -22.62
CA ASP A 267 -6.30 -7.42 -21.47
C ASP A 267 -5.49 -6.78 -20.32
N GLU A 268 -5.17 -5.49 -20.40
CA GLU A 268 -4.60 -4.73 -19.30
C GLU A 268 -5.65 -3.85 -18.62
N TYR A 269 -5.52 -3.65 -17.31
CA TYR A 269 -6.30 -2.66 -16.58
C TYR A 269 -5.53 -1.35 -16.51
N VAL A 270 -6.11 -0.30 -17.08
CA VAL A 270 -5.53 1.05 -17.13
C VAL A 270 -6.49 2.04 -16.47
N LEU A 271 -5.97 3.19 -16.02
CA LEU A 271 -6.77 4.25 -15.40
C LEU A 271 -7.97 4.66 -16.28
N GLY A 272 -7.80 4.63 -17.60
CA GLY A 272 -8.85 4.79 -18.59
C GLY A 272 -9.28 6.24 -18.83
N THR A 273 -9.12 7.12 -17.84
CA THR A 273 -9.40 8.54 -17.94
C THR A 273 -8.18 9.37 -17.56
N LYS A 274 -7.97 10.46 -18.29
CA LYS A 274 -6.93 11.44 -17.98
C LYS A 274 -7.40 12.32 -16.82
N ASN A 275 -6.60 12.42 -15.77
CA ASN A 275 -6.95 13.14 -14.53
C ASN A 275 -5.96 14.27 -14.27
N GLN A 276 -6.45 15.49 -14.09
CA GLN A 276 -5.58 16.62 -13.74
C GLN A 276 -5.08 16.43 -12.31
N ILE A 277 -3.77 16.46 -12.11
CA ILE A 277 -3.16 16.28 -10.79
C ILE A 277 -2.60 17.58 -10.22
N THR A 278 -2.05 18.46 -11.06
CA THR A 278 -1.55 19.76 -10.60
C THR A 278 -1.42 20.77 -11.74
N SER A 279 -1.17 22.03 -11.38
CA SER A 279 -0.84 23.11 -12.31
C SER A 279 0.46 23.78 -11.90
N LEU A 280 1.31 24.05 -12.88
CA LEU A 280 2.59 24.74 -12.72
C LEU A 280 2.38 26.23 -13.02
N SER A 281 1.92 26.99 -12.03
CA SER A 281 1.70 28.45 -12.17
C SER A 281 2.67 29.28 -11.35
N THR A 282 3.38 28.67 -10.41
CA THR A 282 4.31 29.36 -9.51
C THR A 282 5.74 29.06 -9.90
N SER A 283 6.53 30.11 -10.13
CA SER A 283 7.93 29.96 -10.49
C SER A 283 8.85 29.92 -9.28
N LYS A 284 9.90 29.10 -9.36
CA LYS A 284 11.00 29.00 -8.42
C LYS A 284 12.34 29.03 -9.15
N ILE A 285 13.35 29.59 -8.50
CA ILE A 285 14.74 29.57 -8.97
C ILE A 285 15.44 28.34 -8.37
N PHE A 286 16.02 27.53 -9.24
CA PHE A 286 16.92 26.44 -8.87
C PHE A 286 18.35 26.85 -9.20
N THR A 287 19.28 26.51 -8.31
CA THR A 287 20.72 26.76 -8.52
C THR A 287 21.35 25.45 -8.97
N ASP A 288 22.16 25.47 -10.04
CA ASP A 288 22.96 24.30 -10.41
C ASP A 288 24.01 23.95 -9.32
N GLU A 289 24.44 22.69 -9.21
CA GLU A 289 25.49 22.26 -8.27
C GLU A 289 26.78 23.09 -8.37
N LYS A 290 27.02 23.72 -9.53
CA LYS A 290 28.20 24.56 -9.77
C LYS A 290 28.05 25.96 -9.20
N GLY A 291 26.88 26.31 -8.64
CA GLY A 291 26.57 27.61 -8.04
C GLY A 291 26.64 28.77 -9.03
N LYS A 292 26.62 28.49 -10.33
CA LYS A 292 26.96 29.46 -11.38
C LYS A 292 25.76 29.95 -12.14
N ASN A 293 24.71 29.13 -12.26
CA ASN A 293 23.51 29.51 -13.01
C ASN A 293 22.26 29.29 -12.17
N ASN A 294 21.50 30.38 -12.04
CA ASN A 294 20.14 30.36 -11.53
C ASN A 294 19.19 30.15 -12.71
N VAL A 295 18.42 29.07 -12.66
CA VAL A 295 17.42 28.77 -13.70
C VAL A 295 16.04 28.82 -13.07
N GLN A 296 15.16 29.60 -13.69
CA GLN A 296 13.76 29.71 -13.26
C GLN A 296 12.93 28.59 -13.90
N TYR A 297 12.15 27.91 -13.07
CA TYR A 297 11.18 26.90 -13.48
C TYR A 297 9.84 27.18 -12.81
N TYR A 298 8.74 26.82 -13.46
CA TYR A 298 7.44 26.65 -12.82
C TYR A 298 7.40 25.28 -12.16
N CYS A 299 7.07 25.21 -10.88
CA CYS A 299 7.17 23.98 -10.11
C CYS A 299 5.97 23.82 -9.17
N ASN A 300 5.49 22.59 -9.06
CA ASN A 300 4.51 22.20 -8.05
C ASN A 300 4.70 20.70 -7.71
N HIS A 301 3.98 20.20 -6.73
CA HIS A 301 3.98 18.78 -6.39
C HIS A 301 2.59 18.27 -6.03
N VAL A 302 2.47 16.94 -6.01
CA VAL A 302 1.39 16.20 -5.39
C VAL A 302 2.01 15.06 -4.60
N THR A 303 1.32 14.59 -3.57
CA THR A 303 1.67 13.36 -2.87
C THR A 303 0.93 12.20 -3.53
N VAL A 304 1.67 11.13 -3.84
CA VAL A 304 1.13 9.86 -4.31
C VAL A 304 1.16 8.87 -3.16
N ASN A 305 0.01 8.24 -2.89
CA ASN A 305 -0.09 7.19 -1.86
C ASN A 305 -0.51 5.87 -2.49
N ILE A 306 0.10 4.77 -2.07
CA ILE A 306 -0.21 3.41 -2.54
C ILE A 306 -0.28 2.49 -1.33
N TRP A 307 -1.43 1.83 -1.13
CA TRP A 307 -1.66 0.99 0.04
C TRP A 307 -2.48 -0.25 -0.30
N ILE A 308 -2.51 -1.19 0.64
CA ILE A 308 -3.41 -2.35 0.63
C ILE A 308 -4.57 -2.02 1.57
N GLU A 309 -5.79 -2.02 1.03
CA GLU A 309 -6.98 -1.71 1.81
C GLU A 309 -7.31 -2.84 2.79
N GLY A 310 -7.51 -2.48 4.05
CA GLY A 310 -7.73 -3.44 5.13
C GLY A 310 -9.10 -4.11 5.15
N GLU A 311 -10.03 -3.67 4.31
CA GLU A 311 -11.34 -4.30 4.13
C GLU A 311 -11.36 -5.49 3.17
N ASP A 312 -10.30 -5.69 2.37
CA ASP A 312 -10.20 -6.89 1.55
C ASP A 312 -9.86 -8.06 2.48
N ASP A 313 -10.92 -8.70 2.97
CA ASP A 313 -10.93 -9.86 3.85
C ASP A 313 -9.79 -10.80 3.42
N GLU A 314 -8.72 -10.77 4.21
CA GLU A 314 -7.61 -11.73 4.16
C GLU A 314 -6.57 -11.55 3.04
N ALA A 315 -6.52 -10.37 2.41
CA ALA A 315 -5.49 -10.03 1.43
C ALA A 315 -4.08 -10.38 1.93
N ARG A 316 -3.74 -10.15 3.21
CA ARG A 316 -2.38 -10.41 3.66
C ARG A 316 -2.07 -11.87 3.95
N LEU A 317 -2.97 -12.67 4.52
CA LEU A 317 -2.60 -14.07 4.83
C LEU A 317 -2.40 -14.89 3.55
N ALA A 318 -3.26 -14.68 2.56
CA ALA A 318 -3.18 -15.43 1.31
C ALA A 318 -2.26 -14.80 0.26
N LEU A 319 -2.04 -13.48 0.33
CA LEU A 319 -1.34 -12.71 -0.70
C LEU A 319 -0.07 -12.01 -0.16
N VAL A 320 0.38 -12.30 1.07
CA VAL A 320 1.70 -11.88 1.55
C VAL A 320 2.77 -12.29 0.55
N ASP A 321 3.75 -11.40 0.31
CA ASP A 321 4.77 -11.50 -0.74
C ASP A 321 4.19 -11.46 -2.17
N GLY A 322 2.98 -10.93 -2.36
CA GLY A 322 2.44 -10.64 -3.68
C GLY A 322 3.18 -9.49 -4.35
N GLU A 323 3.45 -9.63 -5.64
CA GLU A 323 4.24 -8.67 -6.42
C GLU A 323 3.38 -7.90 -7.43
N PHE A 324 3.66 -6.61 -7.60
CA PHE A 324 2.98 -5.77 -8.57
C PHE A 324 3.80 -4.58 -9.06
N LYS A 325 3.38 -4.03 -10.20
CA LYS A 325 4.02 -2.90 -10.86
C LYS A 325 3.04 -1.74 -10.97
N VAL A 326 3.51 -0.55 -10.66
CA VAL A 326 2.77 0.70 -10.78
C VAL A 326 3.47 1.56 -11.84
N ASN A 327 2.73 1.96 -12.87
CA ASN A 327 3.19 2.84 -13.93
C ASN A 327 2.31 4.08 -13.94
N LEU A 328 2.90 5.23 -13.63
CA LEU A 328 2.28 6.53 -13.60
C LEU A 328 2.78 7.35 -14.80
N ASP A 329 1.98 7.38 -15.85
CA ASP A 329 2.28 8.15 -17.06
C ASP A 329 1.77 9.57 -16.90
N LEU A 330 2.65 10.56 -17.05
CA LEU A 330 2.28 11.98 -16.98
C LEU A 330 2.08 12.56 -18.38
N SER A 331 1.34 13.66 -18.43
CA SER A 331 1.20 14.50 -19.62
C SER A 331 1.01 15.96 -19.24
N ILE A 332 1.15 16.84 -20.24
CA ILE A 332 0.94 18.27 -20.10
C ILE A 332 -0.06 18.83 -21.09
N LYS A 333 -0.57 20.04 -20.81
CA LYS A 333 -1.38 20.87 -21.70
C LYS A 333 -0.96 22.32 -21.61
#